data_AF-A0A1S1LS74-F1
#
_entry.id   AF-A0A1S1LS74-F1
#
_cell.length_a   1.000
_cell.length_b   1.000
_cell.length_c   1.000
_cell.angle_alpha   90.00
_cell.angle_beta   90.00
_cell.angle_gamma   90.00
#
_symmetry.space_group_name_H-M   'P 1'
#
loop_
_entity.id
_entity.type
_entity.pdbx_description
1 polymer ?
#
loop_
_entity_poly.entity_id
_entity_poly.type
_entity_poly.pdbx_seq_one_letter_code
_entity_poly.pdbx_strand_id
1 'polypeptide(L)' 'MDSEHDLVADLVAAHQSTVEHTDLLAEARQRRRQLAAQLHADGHSYKWIGEQIGVTAQAVEGFIKYRQRRQKKR' A
#
# COMPACT_ATOMS: atom_id res chain seq x y z
N MET A 1 30.40 -6.13 26.38
CA MET A 1 29.55 -5.03 26.87
C MET A 1 29.27 -4.21 25.65
N ASP A 2 28.18 -4.52 24.95
CA ASP A 2 27.78 -3.78 23.76
C ASP A 2 27.41 -2.39 24.22
N SER A 3 28.35 -1.51 23.94
CA SER A 3 28.42 -0.17 24.48
C SER A 3 27.43 0.61 23.67
N GLU A 4 26.43 1.22 24.31
CA GLU A 4 25.44 2.20 23.80
C GLU A 4 25.50 2.57 22.30
N HIS A 5 26.67 2.93 21.78
CA HIS A 5 26.98 3.04 20.35
C HIS A 5 26.44 1.91 19.45
N ASP A 6 26.60 0.64 19.81
CA ASP A 6 26.11 -0.50 19.00
C ASP A 6 24.57 -0.52 18.99
N LEU A 7 23.94 -0.27 20.14
CA LEU A 7 22.48 -0.15 20.24
C LEU A 7 21.94 1.05 19.45
N VAL A 8 22.68 2.16 19.44
CA VAL A 8 22.33 3.35 18.64
C VAL A 8 22.46 3.04 17.15
N ALA A 9 23.52 2.33 16.73
CA ALA A 9 23.69 1.91 15.34
C ALA A 9 22.54 1.00 14.88
N ASP A 10 22.18 0.01 15.70
CA ASP A 10 21.06 -0.89 15.44
C ASP A 10 19.71 -0.15 15.40
N LEU A 11 19.48 0.82 16.29
CA LEU A 11 18.28 1.65 16.29
C LEU A 11 18.17 2.47 14.99
N VAL A 12 19.27 3.08 14.54
CA VAL A 12 19.31 3.84 13.28
C VAL A 12 19.01 2.93 12.09
N ALA A 13 19.64 1.74 12.04
CA ALA A 13 19.41 0.77 10.97
C ALA A 13 17.96 0.26 10.94
N ALA A 14 17.37 -0.01 12.11
CA ALA A 14 15.97 -0.40 12.22
C ALA A 14 15.02 0.73 11.78
N HIS A 15 15.34 1.99 12.07
CA HIS A 15 14.58 3.13 11.61
C HIS A 15 14.65 3.28 10.08
N GLN A 16 15.83 3.17 9.48
CA GLN A 16 16.00 3.21 8.03
C GLN A 16 15.21 2.10 7.34
N SER A 17 15.29 0.87 7.87
CA SER A 17 14.50 -0.27 7.37
C SER A 17 12.99 0.00 7.43
N THR A 18 12.52 0.70 8.47
CA THR A 18 11.11 1.09 8.59
C THR A 18 10.70 2.09 7.50
N VAL A 19 11.56 3.06 7.20
CA VAL A 19 11.34 4.03 6.11
C VAL A 19 11.27 3.30 4.78
N GLU A 20 12.25 2.46 4.48
CA GLU A 20 12.32 1.67 3.24
C GLU A 20 11.09 0.77 3.06
N HIS A 21 10.71 0.01 4.08
CA HIS A 21 9.51 -0.82 4.02
C HIS A 21 8.22 -0.01 3.88
N THR A 22 8.17 1.19 4.46
CA THR A 22 7.03 2.09 4.30
C THR A 22 6.89 2.55 2.85
N ASP A 23 8.00 2.90 2.20
CA ASP A 23 8.02 3.32 0.81
C ASP A 23 7.65 2.16 -0.13
N LEU A 24 8.25 0.98 0.07
CA LEU A 24 7.90 -0.24 -0.67
C LEU A 24 6.41 -0.59 -0.52
N LEU A 25 5.86 -0.44 0.69
CA LEU A 25 4.44 -0.66 0.94
C LEU A 25 3.56 0.39 0.24
N ALA A 26 3.99 1.66 0.21
CA ALA A 26 3.28 2.72 -0.49
C ALA A 26 3.23 2.46 -2.01
N GLU A 27 4.33 2.04 -2.60
CA GLU A 27 4.44 1.64 -4.00
C GLU A 27 3.58 0.41 -4.31
N ALA A 28 3.67 -0.64 -3.50
CA ALA A 28 2.85 -1.85 -3.67
C ALA A 28 1.36 -1.53 -3.60
N ARG A 29 0.95 -0.67 -2.66
CA ARG A 29 -0.44 -0.17 -2.57
C ARG A 29 -0.83 0.63 -3.81
N GLN A 30 0.07 1.44 -4.38
CA GLN A 30 -0.19 2.18 -5.60
C GLN A 30 -0.40 1.25 -6.80
N ARG A 31 0.50 0.29 -7.00
CA ARG A 31 0.38 -0.72 -8.06
C ARG A 31 -0.93 -1.50 -7.94
N ARG A 32 -1.30 -1.95 -6.73
CA ARG A 32 -2.59 -2.62 -6.48
C ARG A 32 -3.79 -1.75 -6.89
N ARG A 33 -3.79 -0.45 -6.55
CA ARG A 33 -4.86 0.47 -6.94
C ARG A 33 -4.96 0.64 -8.45
N GLN A 34 -3.82 0.75 -9.14
CA GLN A 34 -3.78 0.89 -10.60
C GLN A 34 -4.34 -0.36 -11.28
N LEU A 35 -3.92 -1.55 -10.86
CA LEU A 35 -4.40 -2.82 -11.41
C LEU A 35 -5.91 -3.03 -11.15
N ALA A 36 -6.38 -2.76 -9.94
CA ALA A 36 -7.81 -2.85 -9.63
C ALA A 36 -8.64 -1.87 -10.45
N ALA A 37 -8.14 -0.65 -10.70
CA ALA A 37 -8.80 0.33 -11.53
C ALA A 37 -8.83 -0.11 -13.01
N GLN A 38 -7.74 -0.69 -13.52
CA GLN A 38 -7.69 -1.22 -14.88
C GLN A 38 -8.70 -2.37 -15.07
N LEU A 39 -8.69 -3.36 -14.18
CA LEU A 39 -9.65 -4.47 -14.24
C LEU A 39 -11.10 -3.98 -14.20
N HIS A 40 -11.38 -2.96 -13.38
CA HIS A 40 -12.72 -2.38 -13.35
C HIS A 40 -13.08 -1.66 -14.66
N ALA A 41 -12.13 -0.92 -15.24
CA ALA A 41 -12.31 -0.28 -16.54
C ALA A 41 -12.54 -1.31 -17.67
N ASP A 42 -11.94 -2.50 -17.55
CA ASP A 42 -12.13 -3.63 -18.46
C ASP A 42 -13.47 -4.36 -18.23
N GLY A 43 -14.31 -3.90 -17.29
CA GLY A 43 -15.67 -4.39 -17.05
C GLY A 43 -15.83 -5.36 -15.88
N HIS A 44 -14.74 -5.67 -15.15
CA HIS A 44 -14.84 -6.54 -13.99
C HIS A 44 -15.52 -5.85 -12.79
N SER A 45 -16.40 -6.58 -12.11
CA SER A 45 -17.07 -6.07 -10.91
C SER A 45 -16.14 -6.04 -9.70
N TYR A 46 -16.41 -5.15 -8.73
CA TYR A 46 -15.64 -5.09 -7.48
C TYR A 46 -15.65 -6.40 -6.69
N LYS A 47 -16.76 -7.14 -6.75
CA LYS A 47 -16.87 -8.47 -6.12
C LYS A 47 -15.89 -9.46 -6.74
N TRP A 48 -15.90 -9.57 -8.07
CA TRP A 48 -15.01 -10.49 -8.79
C TRP A 48 -13.53 -10.16 -8.53
N ILE A 49 -13.15 -8.87 -8.57
CA ILE A 49 -11.78 -8.43 -8.28
C ILE A 49 -11.39 -8.77 -6.83
N GLY A 50 -12.31 -8.56 -5.88
CA GLY A 50 -12.08 -8.84 -4.46
C GLY A 50 -11.82 -10.32 -4.19
N GLU A 51 -12.58 -11.20 -4.84
CA GLU A 51 -12.42 -12.65 -4.76
C GLU A 51 -11.02 -13.11 -5.21
N GLN A 52 -10.45 -12.50 -6.25
CA GLN A 52 -9.11 -12.87 -6.75
C GLN A 52 -7.98 -12.61 -5.74
N ILE A 53 -8.14 -11.63 -4.85
CA ILE A 53 -7.09 -11.19 -3.92
C ILE A 53 -7.48 -11.35 -2.44
N GLY A 54 -8.58 -12.05 -2.17
CA GLY A 54 -9.04 -12.37 -0.81
C GLY A 54 -9.52 -11.16 -0.01
N VAL A 55 -10.16 -10.17 -0.66
CA VAL A 55 -10.73 -8.99 0.02
C VAL A 55 -12.19 -8.75 -0.37
N THR A 56 -12.89 -7.93 0.42
CA THR A 56 -14.28 -7.58 0.14
C THR A 56 -14.41 -6.61 -1.04
N ALA A 57 -15.58 -6.61 -1.71
CA ALA A 57 -15.88 -5.65 -2.77
C ALA A 57 -15.74 -4.19 -2.31
N GLN A 58 -16.12 -3.90 -1.06
CA GLN A 58 -15.97 -2.58 -0.45
C GLN A 58 -14.49 -2.16 -0.31
N ALA A 59 -13.59 -3.10 0.00
CA ALA A 59 -12.17 -2.82 0.02
C ALA A 59 -11.65 -2.44 -1.38
N VAL A 60 -12.09 -3.17 -2.42
CA VAL A 60 -11.76 -2.86 -3.83
C VAL A 60 -12.26 -1.48 -4.24
N GLU A 61 -13.51 -1.16 -3.93
CA GLU A 61 -14.07 0.16 -4.18
C GLU A 61 -13.21 1.25 -3.51
N GLY A 62 -12.78 1.01 -2.26
CA GLY A 62 -11.87 1.87 -1.52
C GLY A 62 -10.53 2.09 -2.22
N PHE A 63 -9.95 1.05 -2.84
CA PHE A 63 -8.71 1.15 -3.62
C PHE A 63 -8.86 2.10 -4.80
N ILE A 64 -9.94 1.93 -5.57
CA ILE A 64 -10.19 2.66 -6.82
C ILE A 64 -10.50 4.13 -6.51
N LYS A 65 -11.37 4.39 -5.53
CA LYS A 65 -11.79 5.75 -5.16
C LYS A 65 -10.72 6.52 -4.36
N TYR A 66 -9.65 5.86 -3.88
CA TYR A 66 -8.58 6.52 -3.11
C TYR A 66 -7.94 7.70 -3.87
N ARG A 67 -7.72 7.56 -5.19
CA ARG A 67 -7.13 8.64 -6.01
C ARG A 67 -8.04 9.87 -6.09
N GLN A 68 -9.35 9.68 -6.23
CA GLN A 68 -10.33 10.76 -6.31
C GLN A 68 -10.36 11.59 -5.02
N ARG A 69 -10.28 10.93 -3.85
CA ARG A 69 -10.22 11.62 -2.55
C ARG A 69 -8.93 12.43 -2.36
N ARG A 70 -7.79 11.93 -2.84
CA ARG A 70 -6.51 12.65 -2.79
C ARG A 70 -6.48 13.85 -3.73
N GLN A 71 -7.08 13.76 -4.92
CA GLN A 71 -7.16 14.88 -5.86
C GLN A 71 -8.08 15.99 -5.37
N LYS A 72 -9.20 15.68 -4.72
CA LYS A 72 -10.14 16.68 -4.17
C LYS A 72 -9.58 17.48 -2.97
N LYS A 73 -8.53 16.98 -2.31
CA LYS A 73 -7.92 17.60 -1.13
C LYS A 73 -6.68 18.46 -1.45
N ARG A 74 -6.21 18.46 -2.70
CA ARG A 74 -5.12 19.32 -3.17
C ARG A 74 -5.71 20.53 -3.86
#